data_AF-A0AA91KCA0-F1
#
_entry.id   AF-A0AA91KCA0-F1
#
_cell.length_a   1.000
_cell.length_b   1.000
_cell.length_c   1.000
_cell.angle_alpha   90.00
_cell.angle_beta   90.00
_cell.angle_gamma   90.00
#
_symmetry.space_group_name_H-M   'P 1'
#
loop_
_entity.id
_entity.type
_entity.pdbx_description
1 polymer ?
#
loop_
_entity_poly.entity_id
_entity_poly.type
_entity_poly.pdbx_seq_one_letter_code
_entity_poly.pdbx_strand_id
1 'polypeptide(L)'
;MLVGLFINTQKLTVAKEDHLTEFFASALTSSERFNRAFVRLIFGDEDSRLISKVETQVIYPGCRPDMRLILNDGSIALCENKLDAAETIGNVESGNLFQLERYLQLPVDHVIYIRSELLPPSYQVMSHPKYLSPIEKPHYLWRDIYPLLCEDSNPIAKELRGGFKSMGFVPAHPVIGDLTRNAPRAQRENFSKFWMPTTTAAIQQGWKVAIGDVVERYFYHETAELAREVFVSPINPTRFLIRYTPQKSQCDALLSALDTVKSEAEAVVVVTKKTVSRASGLVTVIDVETPMNNVLPDQLKTVEQIESKLKAYVLPYLTLAFK
;
A
#
# COMPACT_ATOMS: atom_id res chain seq x y z
N MET A 1 27.73 -5.79 -2.18
CA MET A 1 26.67 -4.88 -1.72
C MET A 1 25.43 -5.18 -2.54
N LEU A 2 24.41 -5.80 -1.95
CA LEU A 2 23.20 -6.24 -2.65
C LEU A 2 22.21 -5.07 -2.75
N VAL A 3 22.49 -4.06 -3.58
CA VAL A 3 21.57 -2.92 -3.69
C VAL A 3 20.32 -3.34 -4.46
N GLY A 4 19.17 -3.30 -3.79
CA GLY A 4 17.87 -3.51 -4.44
C GLY A 4 17.52 -4.98 -4.70
N LEU A 5 18.05 -5.91 -3.89
CA LEU A 5 17.71 -7.33 -3.97
C LEU A 5 16.20 -7.56 -3.85
N PHE A 6 15.53 -6.92 -2.88
CA PHE A 6 14.08 -7.07 -2.71
C PHE A 6 13.34 -6.69 -4.00
N ILE A 7 13.60 -5.48 -4.50
CA ILE A 7 12.88 -4.92 -5.65
C ILE A 7 13.17 -5.72 -6.91
N ASN A 8 14.42 -6.15 -7.11
CA ASN A 8 14.83 -6.89 -8.30
C ASN A 8 14.22 -8.30 -8.32
N THR A 9 14.18 -8.99 -7.17
CA THR A 9 13.61 -10.33 -7.08
C THR A 9 12.09 -10.33 -7.08
N GLN A 10 11.45 -9.30 -6.51
CA GLN A 10 9.99 -9.16 -6.53
C GLN A 10 9.43 -9.07 -7.96
N LYS A 11 10.17 -8.43 -8.89
CA LYS A 11 9.79 -8.34 -10.31
C LYS A 11 9.77 -9.68 -11.02
N LEU A 12 10.48 -10.69 -10.49
CA LEU A 12 10.66 -12.00 -11.11
C LEU A 12 9.66 -13.05 -10.60
N THR A 13 8.84 -12.71 -9.60
CA THR A 13 7.87 -13.62 -8.99
C THR A 13 6.45 -13.13 -9.17
N VAL A 14 5.55 -14.08 -9.44
CA VAL A 14 4.09 -13.85 -9.41
C VAL A 14 3.53 -13.95 -7.98
N ALA A 15 4.23 -14.63 -7.08
CA ALA A 15 3.87 -14.80 -5.67
C ALA A 15 4.44 -13.64 -4.82
N LYS A 16 3.89 -12.44 -5.02
CA LYS A 16 4.38 -11.22 -4.35
C LYS A 16 4.20 -11.25 -2.83
N GLU A 17 3.14 -11.90 -2.35
CA GLU A 17 2.81 -12.02 -0.92
C GLU A 17 3.81 -12.95 -0.19
N ASP A 18 4.07 -14.13 -0.77
CA ASP A 18 5.09 -15.06 -0.26
C ASP A 18 6.48 -14.40 -0.27
N HIS A 19 6.82 -13.69 -1.34
CA HIS A 19 8.10 -12.97 -1.45
C HIS A 19 8.27 -11.93 -0.33
N LEU A 20 7.24 -11.15 -0.03
CA LEU A 20 7.26 -10.22 1.10
C LEU A 20 7.42 -10.96 2.43
N THR A 21 6.66 -12.04 2.61
CA THR A 21 6.71 -12.86 3.83
C THR A 21 8.11 -13.43 4.08
N GLU A 22 8.79 -13.92 3.05
CA GLU A 22 10.15 -14.46 3.16
C GLU A 22 11.18 -13.40 3.56
N PHE A 23 11.13 -12.20 2.97
CA PHE A 23 12.02 -11.11 3.37
C PHE A 23 11.71 -10.61 4.79
N PHE A 24 10.43 -10.58 5.16
CA PHE A 24 10.01 -10.22 6.51
C PHE A 24 10.51 -11.23 7.55
N ALA A 25 10.33 -12.52 7.31
CA ALA A 25 10.85 -13.60 8.14
C ALA A 25 12.38 -13.57 8.26
N SER A 26 13.06 -13.33 7.14
CA SER A 26 14.52 -13.20 7.10
C SER A 26 15.01 -12.00 7.92
N ALA A 27 14.31 -10.86 7.86
CA ALA A 27 14.64 -9.69 8.66
C ALA A 27 14.45 -9.93 10.16
N LEU A 28 13.34 -10.57 10.57
CA LEU A 28 13.07 -10.95 11.96
C LEU A 28 14.12 -11.90 12.53
N THR A 29 14.62 -12.82 11.70
CA THR A 29 15.66 -13.79 12.10
C THR A 29 17.04 -13.14 12.15
N SER A 30 17.36 -12.27 11.20
CA SER A 30 18.71 -11.74 11.01
C SER A 30 19.01 -10.50 11.84
N SER A 31 17.99 -9.79 12.34
CA SER A 31 18.18 -8.58 13.14
C SER A 31 17.46 -8.66 14.48
N GLU A 32 18.23 -8.75 15.55
CA GLU A 32 17.70 -8.71 16.92
C GLU A 32 16.99 -7.37 17.22
N ARG A 33 17.48 -6.26 16.65
CA ARG A 33 16.84 -4.94 16.84
C ARG A 33 15.42 -4.95 16.27
N PHE A 34 15.27 -5.38 15.02
CA PHE A 34 13.97 -5.48 14.38
C PHE A 34 13.06 -6.51 15.07
N ASN A 35 13.61 -7.66 15.46
CA ASN A 35 12.91 -8.71 16.22
C ASN A 35 12.28 -8.14 17.50
N ARG A 36 13.09 -7.48 18.33
CA ARG A 36 12.63 -6.83 19.57
C ARG A 36 11.59 -5.74 19.31
N ALA A 37 11.83 -4.90 18.31
CA ALA A 37 10.89 -3.83 17.95
C ALA A 37 9.55 -4.39 17.47
N PHE A 38 9.57 -5.50 16.72
CA PHE A 38 8.36 -6.17 16.26
C PHE A 38 7.62 -6.87 17.40
N VAL A 39 8.32 -7.57 18.31
CA VAL A 39 7.69 -8.14 19.52
C VAL A 39 6.97 -7.05 20.32
N ARG A 40 7.62 -5.89 20.53
CA ARG A 40 7.00 -4.76 21.24
C ARG A 40 5.78 -4.21 20.53
N LEU A 41 5.82 -4.11 19.19
CA LEU A 41 4.65 -3.69 18.40
C LEU A 41 3.46 -4.63 18.61
N ILE A 42 3.70 -5.95 18.68
CA ILE A 42 2.64 -6.95 18.73
C ILE A 42 2.12 -7.22 20.16
N PHE A 43 3.02 -7.27 21.13
CA PHE A 43 2.73 -7.72 22.50
C PHE A 43 2.76 -6.60 23.55
N GLY A 44 3.22 -5.40 23.17
CA GLY A 44 3.33 -4.23 24.03
C GLY A 44 4.78 -3.86 24.35
N ASP A 45 5.01 -2.58 24.65
CA ASP A 45 6.36 -1.99 24.80
C ASP A 45 7.20 -2.62 25.91
N GLU A 46 6.54 -3.13 26.95
CA GLU A 46 7.17 -3.80 28.10
C GLU A 46 7.51 -5.27 27.83
N ASP A 47 7.10 -5.84 26.69
CA ASP A 47 7.41 -7.23 26.37
C ASP A 47 8.90 -7.40 26.05
N SER A 48 9.56 -8.24 26.84
CA SER A 48 10.99 -8.52 26.75
C SER A 48 11.32 -9.80 25.99
N ARG A 49 10.32 -10.55 25.54
CA ARG A 49 10.51 -11.80 24.79
C ARG A 49 11.16 -11.50 23.45
N LEU A 50 11.71 -12.54 22.85
CA LEU A 50 12.29 -12.49 21.51
C LEU A 50 11.77 -13.65 20.68
N ILE A 51 11.64 -13.44 19.38
CA ILE A 51 11.35 -14.52 18.45
C ILE A 51 12.62 -15.34 18.28
N SER A 52 12.59 -16.58 18.77
CA SER A 52 13.71 -17.52 18.71
C SER A 52 13.75 -18.28 17.39
N LYS A 53 12.60 -18.48 16.75
CA LYS A 53 12.50 -19.14 15.44
C LYS A 53 11.37 -18.53 14.60
N VAL A 54 11.64 -18.36 13.31
CA VAL A 54 10.65 -17.98 12.30
C VAL A 54 10.59 -19.09 11.26
N GLU A 55 9.39 -19.53 10.90
CA GLU A 55 9.15 -20.48 9.82
C GLU A 55 8.04 -19.93 8.92
N THR A 56 8.21 -20.04 7.60
CA THR A 56 7.22 -19.58 6.62
C THR A 56 6.44 -20.76 6.05
N GLN A 57 5.20 -20.50 5.61
CA GLN A 57 4.37 -21.46 4.87
C GLN A 57 4.18 -22.81 5.60
N VAL A 58 4.06 -22.76 6.94
CA VAL A 58 4.00 -23.96 7.79
C VAL A 58 2.70 -24.71 7.56
N ILE A 59 2.79 -26.03 7.36
CA ILE A 59 1.59 -26.85 7.13
C ILE A 59 1.00 -27.27 8.49
N TYR A 60 -0.27 -26.89 8.69
CA TYR A 60 -1.13 -27.42 9.74
C TYR A 60 -2.24 -28.29 9.11
N PRO A 61 -2.92 -29.14 9.88
CA PRO A 61 -4.10 -29.86 9.38
C PRO A 61 -5.14 -28.89 8.83
N GLY A 62 -5.43 -28.97 7.53
CA GLY A 62 -6.47 -28.18 6.86
C GLY A 62 -6.14 -26.70 6.62
N CYS A 63 -4.92 -26.24 6.91
CA CYS A 63 -4.54 -24.84 6.67
C CYS A 63 -3.01 -24.62 6.61
N ARG A 64 -2.60 -23.45 6.12
CA ARG A 64 -1.20 -23.07 5.98
C ARG A 64 -1.03 -21.58 6.31
N PRO A 65 -0.67 -21.23 7.55
CA PRO A 65 -0.27 -19.87 7.92
C PRO A 65 0.94 -19.42 7.11
N ASP A 66 0.96 -18.15 6.75
CA ASP A 66 2.09 -17.57 6.01
C ASP A 66 3.38 -17.60 6.83
N MET A 67 3.27 -17.40 8.14
CA MET A 67 4.41 -17.41 9.04
C MET A 67 4.04 -17.91 10.44
N ARG A 68 4.96 -18.68 11.05
CA ARG A 68 4.94 -19.12 12.45
C ARG A 68 6.11 -18.50 13.18
N LEU A 69 5.82 -17.86 14.30
CA LEU A 69 6.78 -17.27 15.23
C LEU A 69 6.81 -18.11 16.49
N ILE A 70 7.99 -18.53 16.91
CA ILE A 70 8.20 -19.20 18.20
C ILE A 70 9.02 -18.26 19.08
N LEU A 71 8.45 -17.84 20.20
CA LEU A 71 9.14 -16.98 21.16
C LEU A 71 10.09 -17.81 22.05
N ASN A 72 11.00 -17.15 22.74
CA ASN A 72 11.97 -17.77 23.63
C ASN A 72 11.36 -18.42 24.89
N ASP A 73 10.13 -18.07 25.25
CA ASP A 73 9.35 -18.73 26.31
C ASP A 73 8.60 -19.98 25.80
N GLY A 74 8.70 -20.30 24.51
CA GLY A 74 8.03 -21.42 23.87
C GLY A 74 6.64 -21.10 23.32
N SER A 75 6.12 -19.88 23.54
CA SER A 75 4.83 -19.47 22.97
C SER A 75 4.89 -19.35 21.44
N ILE A 76 3.75 -19.61 20.80
CA ILE A 76 3.61 -19.70 19.35
C ILE A 76 2.58 -18.69 18.86
N ALA A 77 3.01 -17.85 17.93
CA ALA A 77 2.12 -16.95 17.20
C ALA A 77 2.10 -17.30 15.70
N LEU A 78 0.90 -17.37 15.13
CA LEU A 78 0.70 -17.51 13.69
C LEU A 78 0.40 -16.16 13.07
N CYS A 79 1.05 -15.82 11.96
CA CYS A 79 0.80 -14.60 11.22
C CYS A 79 0.19 -14.95 9.86
N GLU A 80 -0.90 -14.25 9.54
CA GLU A 80 -1.44 -14.18 8.18
C GLU A 80 -1.09 -12.81 7.59
N ASN A 81 -0.53 -12.84 6.39
CA ASN A 81 0.02 -11.71 5.69
C ASN A 81 -0.80 -11.48 4.42
N LYS A 82 -1.40 -10.30 4.25
CA LYS A 82 -2.14 -9.97 3.03
C LYS A 82 -1.62 -8.71 2.36
N LEU A 83 -1.37 -8.81 1.06
CA LEU A 83 -1.21 -7.65 0.18
C LEU A 83 -2.61 -7.14 -0.19
N ASP A 84 -3.21 -7.69 -1.24
CA ASP A 84 -4.48 -7.18 -1.79
C ASP A 84 -5.61 -8.21 -1.70
N ALA A 85 -5.29 -9.49 -1.49
CA ALA A 85 -6.26 -10.57 -1.52
C ALA A 85 -7.23 -10.50 -0.33
N ALA A 86 -8.50 -10.81 -0.59
CA ALA A 86 -9.45 -11.09 0.47
C ALA A 86 -8.99 -12.32 1.28
N GLU A 87 -9.52 -12.48 2.48
CA GLU A 87 -9.32 -13.70 3.26
C GLU A 87 -9.83 -14.92 2.50
N THR A 88 -9.12 -16.05 2.59
CA THR A 88 -9.54 -17.29 1.93
C THR A 88 -10.81 -17.83 2.57
N ILE A 89 -11.91 -17.83 1.83
CA ILE A 89 -13.19 -18.39 2.26
C ILE A 89 -13.05 -19.91 2.42
N GLY A 90 -13.53 -20.45 3.54
CA GLY A 90 -13.55 -21.89 3.78
C GLY A 90 -14.43 -22.66 2.81
N ASN A 91 -14.10 -23.92 2.59
CA ASN A 91 -14.93 -24.93 1.94
C ASN A 91 -15.47 -25.95 2.96
N VAL A 92 -16.22 -26.95 2.49
CA VAL A 92 -16.80 -28.02 3.33
C VAL A 92 -15.73 -28.76 4.15
N GLU A 93 -14.55 -29.03 3.58
CA GLU A 93 -13.44 -29.72 4.26
C GLU A 93 -12.88 -28.91 5.43
N SER A 94 -12.99 -27.59 5.34
CA SER A 94 -12.56 -26.64 6.36
C SER A 94 -13.67 -26.23 7.33
N GLY A 95 -14.83 -26.91 7.29
CA GLY A 95 -16.01 -26.56 8.08
C GLY A 95 -16.67 -25.25 7.66
N ASN A 96 -16.41 -24.78 6.44
CA ASN A 96 -16.79 -23.46 5.92
C ASN A 96 -16.24 -22.27 6.73
N LEU A 97 -15.19 -22.49 7.53
CA LEU A 97 -14.55 -21.46 8.34
C LEU A 97 -13.61 -20.60 7.49
N PHE A 98 -13.59 -19.30 7.75
CA PHE A 98 -12.61 -18.40 7.15
C PHE A 98 -11.19 -18.72 7.67
N GLN A 99 -10.17 -18.26 6.96
CA GLN A 99 -8.77 -18.63 7.19
C GLN A 99 -8.28 -18.39 8.62
N LEU A 100 -8.51 -17.19 9.15
CA LEU A 100 -8.14 -16.81 10.51
C LEU A 100 -8.94 -17.60 11.55
N GLU A 101 -10.22 -17.87 11.29
CA GLU A 101 -11.06 -18.70 12.17
C GLU A 101 -10.48 -20.12 12.31
N ARG A 102 -9.92 -20.69 11.24
CA ARG A 102 -9.22 -21.98 11.29
C ARG A 102 -7.97 -21.90 12.16
N TYR A 103 -7.19 -20.82 12.07
CA TYR A 103 -5.98 -20.66 12.88
C TYR A 103 -6.29 -20.55 14.37
N LEU A 104 -7.40 -19.92 14.75
CA LEU A 104 -7.81 -19.80 16.15
C LEU A 104 -8.10 -21.17 16.81
N GLN A 105 -8.45 -22.19 16.00
CA GLN A 105 -8.65 -23.57 16.45
C GLN A 105 -7.35 -24.35 16.67
N LEU A 106 -6.21 -23.85 16.18
CA LEU A 106 -4.93 -24.54 16.30
C LEU A 106 -4.36 -24.45 17.74
N PRO A 107 -3.50 -25.40 18.14
CA PRO A 107 -2.80 -25.37 19.43
C PRO A 107 -1.66 -24.35 19.41
N VAL A 108 -2.04 -23.07 19.32
CA VAL A 108 -1.16 -21.90 19.33
C VAL A 108 -1.71 -20.87 20.31
N ASP A 109 -0.83 -20.00 20.78
CA ASP A 109 -1.17 -18.96 21.77
C ASP A 109 -1.81 -17.75 21.10
N HIS A 110 -1.31 -17.39 19.91
CA HIS A 110 -1.69 -16.15 19.24
C HIS A 110 -1.91 -16.28 17.73
N VAL A 111 -2.82 -15.46 17.21
CA VAL A 111 -3.04 -15.24 15.77
C VAL A 111 -2.94 -13.76 15.48
N ILE A 112 -2.09 -13.40 14.52
CA ILE A 112 -1.79 -12.03 14.10
C ILE A 112 -2.23 -11.87 12.65
N TYR A 113 -2.77 -10.70 12.34
CA TYR A 113 -3.16 -10.36 10.98
C TYR A 113 -2.52 -9.06 10.52
N ILE A 114 -1.82 -9.11 9.38
CA ILE A 114 -1.13 -7.96 8.78
C ILE A 114 -1.66 -7.75 7.37
N ARG A 115 -2.16 -6.55 7.07
CA ARG A 115 -2.67 -6.19 5.73
C ARG A 115 -2.07 -4.90 5.18
N SER A 116 -2.24 -4.66 3.88
CA SER A 116 -1.96 -3.34 3.27
C SER A 116 -3.04 -2.30 3.59
N GLU A 117 -4.30 -2.73 3.66
CA GLU A 117 -5.50 -1.89 3.82
C GLU A 117 -6.29 -2.26 5.07
N LEU A 118 -7.02 -1.29 5.62
CA LEU A 118 -7.87 -1.45 6.80
C LEU A 118 -9.17 -2.16 6.45
N LEU A 119 -9.13 -3.50 6.45
CA LEU A 119 -10.25 -4.38 6.18
C LEU A 119 -10.39 -5.34 7.37
N PRO A 120 -11.33 -5.07 8.30
CA PRO A 120 -11.45 -5.85 9.52
C PRO A 120 -11.77 -7.33 9.22
N PRO A 121 -11.21 -8.28 9.99
CA PRO A 121 -11.66 -9.66 9.93
C PRO A 121 -13.06 -9.79 10.55
N SER A 122 -13.62 -11.01 10.57
CA SER A 122 -14.92 -11.25 11.17
C SER A 122 -14.96 -10.85 12.67
N TYR A 123 -16.14 -10.52 13.17
CA TYR A 123 -16.32 -10.19 14.59
C TYR A 123 -15.89 -11.36 15.50
N GLN A 124 -16.09 -12.59 15.04
CA GLN A 124 -15.67 -13.81 15.72
C GLN A 124 -14.15 -13.85 15.90
N VAL A 125 -13.38 -13.45 14.88
CA VAL A 125 -11.92 -13.34 14.98
C VAL A 125 -11.53 -12.23 15.94
N MET A 126 -12.08 -11.03 15.78
CA MET A 126 -11.71 -9.86 16.59
C MET A 126 -12.00 -10.03 18.07
N SER A 127 -13.03 -10.79 18.43
CA SER A 127 -13.43 -11.05 19.82
C SER A 127 -12.73 -12.26 20.45
N HIS A 128 -11.94 -13.01 19.69
CA HIS A 128 -11.30 -14.24 20.17
C HIS A 128 -10.06 -13.92 21.03
N PRO A 129 -9.87 -14.55 22.21
CA PRO A 129 -8.76 -14.23 23.12
C PRO A 129 -7.36 -14.51 22.56
N LYS A 130 -7.24 -15.42 21.59
CA LYS A 130 -5.98 -15.68 20.86
C LYS A 130 -5.66 -14.63 19.79
N TYR A 131 -6.62 -13.81 19.38
CA TYR A 131 -6.38 -12.84 18.32
C TYR A 131 -5.67 -11.61 18.88
N LEU A 132 -4.54 -11.25 18.29
CA LEU A 132 -3.80 -10.04 18.65
C LEU A 132 -4.08 -8.94 17.63
N SER A 133 -4.60 -7.83 18.14
CA SER A 133 -4.82 -6.60 17.37
C SER A 133 -4.21 -5.40 18.09
N PRO A 134 -3.83 -4.35 17.35
CA PRO A 134 -3.49 -3.07 17.95
C PRO A 134 -4.71 -2.42 18.62
N ILE A 135 -4.49 -1.60 19.65
CA ILE A 135 -5.56 -1.01 20.48
C ILE A 135 -6.62 -0.26 19.66
N GLU A 136 -6.21 0.48 18.63
CA GLU A 136 -7.08 1.39 17.89
C GLU A 136 -7.47 0.90 16.49
N LYS A 137 -7.06 -0.33 16.09
CA LYS A 137 -7.35 -0.85 14.75
C LYS A 137 -7.74 -2.34 14.81
N PRO A 138 -8.57 -2.81 13.88
CA PRO A 138 -8.96 -4.22 13.82
C PRO A 138 -7.79 -5.18 13.57
N HIS A 139 -6.69 -4.74 12.95
CA HIS A 139 -5.52 -5.55 12.63
C HIS A 139 -4.29 -4.64 12.38
N TYR A 140 -3.11 -5.24 12.27
CA TYR A 140 -1.88 -4.53 11.95
C TYR A 140 -1.81 -4.19 10.46
N LEU A 141 -1.16 -3.08 10.12
CA LEU A 141 -0.89 -2.72 8.74
C LEU A 141 0.60 -2.88 8.42
N TRP A 142 0.93 -3.20 7.17
CA TRP A 142 2.34 -3.22 6.73
C TRP A 142 3.05 -1.89 7.02
N ARG A 143 2.35 -0.77 6.86
CA ARG A 143 2.89 0.56 7.20
C ARG A 143 3.21 0.76 8.68
N ASP A 144 2.63 -0.03 9.59
CA ASP A 144 2.91 0.03 11.03
C ASP A 144 4.29 -0.57 11.35
N ILE A 145 4.81 -1.46 10.50
CA ILE A 145 6.12 -2.12 10.65
C ILE A 145 7.26 -1.27 10.10
N TYR A 146 6.98 -0.38 9.13
CA TYR A 146 8.00 0.45 8.49
C TYR A 146 8.87 1.30 9.45
N PRO A 147 8.32 1.97 10.47
CA PRO A 147 9.13 2.71 11.44
C PRO A 147 10.16 1.84 12.15
N LEU A 148 9.82 0.58 12.44
CA LEU A 148 10.70 -0.38 13.12
C LEU A 148 11.96 -0.68 12.29
N LEU A 149 11.86 -0.56 10.96
CA LEU A 149 12.97 -0.78 10.02
C LEU A 149 13.84 0.48 9.82
N CYS A 150 13.36 1.67 10.18
CA CYS A 150 14.05 2.92 9.88
C CYS A 150 15.34 3.08 10.69
N GLU A 151 15.37 2.58 11.91
CA GLU A 151 16.53 2.65 12.80
C GLU A 151 17.46 1.44 12.69
N ASP A 152 17.10 0.45 11.88
CA ASP A 152 17.86 -0.78 11.73
C ASP A 152 18.96 -0.66 10.66
N SER A 153 20.19 -0.99 11.06
CA SER A 153 21.35 -0.98 10.19
C SER A 153 21.59 -2.32 9.46
N ASN A 154 20.90 -3.39 9.86
CA ASN A 154 21.04 -4.73 9.29
C ASN A 154 20.76 -4.71 7.77
N PRO A 155 21.60 -5.34 6.93
CA PRO A 155 21.42 -5.32 5.48
C PRO A 155 20.06 -5.85 5.00
N ILE A 156 19.54 -6.92 5.62
CA ILE A 156 18.24 -7.50 5.23
C ILE A 156 17.09 -6.58 5.65
N ALA A 157 17.15 -5.98 6.85
CA ALA A 157 16.17 -4.99 7.28
C ALA A 157 16.18 -3.74 6.38
N LYS A 158 17.35 -3.32 5.90
CA LYS A 158 17.48 -2.23 4.91
C LYS A 158 16.85 -2.58 3.57
N GLU A 159 17.05 -3.80 3.08
CA GLU A 159 16.42 -4.27 1.84
C GLU A 159 14.90 -4.33 1.98
N LEU A 160 14.39 -4.86 3.10
CA LEU A 160 12.97 -4.89 3.40
C LEU A 160 12.39 -3.47 3.48
N ARG A 161 13.09 -2.53 4.12
CA ARG A 161 12.71 -1.12 4.18
C ARG A 161 12.61 -0.48 2.79
N GLY A 162 13.59 -0.76 1.92
CA GLY A 162 13.56 -0.34 0.51
C GLY A 162 12.35 -0.92 -0.22
N GLY A 163 12.06 -2.20 0.01
CA GLY A 163 10.86 -2.88 -0.45
C GLY A 163 9.57 -2.17 -0.03
N PHE A 164 9.43 -1.88 1.27
CA PHE A 164 8.27 -1.18 1.82
C PHE A 164 8.07 0.19 1.19
N LYS A 165 9.15 0.99 1.02
CA LYS A 165 9.09 2.26 0.28
C LYS A 165 8.58 2.07 -1.14
N SER A 166 9.08 1.07 -1.87
CA SER A 166 8.69 0.80 -3.26
C SER A 166 7.25 0.32 -3.39
N MET A 167 6.73 -0.35 -2.36
CA MET A 167 5.36 -0.85 -2.30
C MET A 167 4.38 0.21 -1.78
N GLY A 168 4.87 1.28 -1.14
CA GLY A 168 4.05 2.32 -0.53
C GLY A 168 3.64 2.02 0.91
N PHE A 169 4.27 1.05 1.58
CA PHE A 169 4.04 0.71 2.99
C PHE A 169 4.79 1.64 3.93
N VAL A 170 4.64 2.93 3.71
CA VAL A 170 5.18 4.00 4.57
C VAL A 170 4.01 4.61 5.33
N PRO A 171 4.18 5.04 6.60
CA PRO A 171 3.14 5.76 7.31
C PRO A 171 2.67 6.98 6.53
N ALA A 172 1.42 7.38 6.78
CA ALA A 172 0.87 8.59 6.18
C ALA A 172 1.72 9.81 6.55
N HIS A 173 1.80 10.76 5.62
CA HIS A 173 2.58 11.97 5.82
C HIS A 173 2.08 12.74 7.06
N PRO A 174 2.94 13.13 8.02
CA PRO A 174 2.50 13.61 9.34
C PRO A 174 1.64 14.88 9.29
N VAL A 175 1.87 15.76 8.31
CA VAL A 175 1.09 17.00 8.12
C VAL A 175 -0.24 16.75 7.37
N ILE A 176 -0.31 15.71 6.55
CA ILE A 176 -1.45 15.46 5.65
C ILE A 176 -2.41 14.42 6.27
N GLY A 177 -1.85 13.41 6.93
CA GLY A 177 -2.57 12.26 7.45
C GLY A 177 -3.01 11.29 6.35
N ASP A 178 -3.82 10.31 6.76
CA ASP A 178 -4.47 9.33 5.90
C ASP A 178 -5.54 9.99 4.98
N LEU A 179 -5.53 9.68 3.69
CA LEU A 179 -6.47 10.25 2.71
C LEU A 179 -7.54 9.25 2.25
N THR A 180 -7.58 8.06 2.84
CA THR A 180 -8.60 7.05 2.56
C THR A 180 -10.01 7.56 2.87
N ARG A 181 -11.03 6.94 2.26
CA ARG A 181 -12.44 7.32 2.48
C ARG A 181 -12.88 7.20 3.94
N ASN A 182 -12.25 6.29 4.67
CA ASN A 182 -12.51 6.04 6.08
C ASN A 182 -11.77 7.05 7.00
N ALA A 183 -10.83 7.83 6.48
CA ALA A 183 -10.17 8.87 7.24
C ALA A 183 -11.12 10.04 7.56
N PRO A 184 -10.88 10.79 8.66
CA PRO A 184 -11.70 11.92 9.05
C PRO A 184 -11.89 12.91 7.90
N ARG A 185 -13.15 13.26 7.60
CA ARG A 185 -13.46 14.16 6.48
C ARG A 185 -12.75 15.51 6.57
N ALA A 186 -12.63 16.10 7.76
CA ALA A 186 -11.94 17.36 7.97
C ALA A 186 -10.45 17.30 7.56
N GLN A 187 -9.79 16.16 7.77
CA GLN A 187 -8.41 15.95 7.32
C GLN A 187 -8.31 15.95 5.79
N ARG A 188 -9.24 15.25 5.13
CA ARG A 188 -9.36 15.25 3.65
C ARG A 188 -9.68 16.64 3.09
N GLU A 189 -10.54 17.40 3.76
CA GLU A 189 -10.85 18.78 3.39
C GLU A 189 -9.63 19.72 3.55
N ASN A 190 -8.81 19.50 4.58
CA ASN A 190 -7.54 20.22 4.74
C ASN A 190 -6.55 19.90 3.61
N PHE A 191 -6.40 18.63 3.24
CA PHE A 191 -5.58 18.27 2.08
C PHE A 191 -6.09 18.90 0.80
N SER A 192 -7.42 18.97 0.61
CA SER A 192 -8.05 19.52 -0.60
C SER A 192 -7.59 20.95 -0.93
N LYS A 193 -7.15 21.72 0.07
CA LYS A 193 -6.62 23.08 -0.08
C LYS A 193 -5.29 23.10 -0.85
N PHE A 194 -4.44 22.08 -0.70
CA PHE A 194 -3.15 21.99 -1.39
C PHE A 194 -3.28 21.84 -2.91
N TRP A 195 -4.47 21.54 -3.42
CA TRP A 195 -4.72 21.49 -4.85
C TRP A 195 -4.70 22.86 -5.53
N MET A 196 -4.84 23.96 -4.77
CA MET A 196 -5.09 25.29 -5.34
C MET A 196 -4.09 25.63 -6.46
N PRO A 197 -2.75 25.58 -6.25
CA PRO A 197 -1.82 25.97 -7.30
C PRO A 197 -1.81 25.04 -8.52
N THR A 198 -2.07 23.74 -8.33
CA THR A 198 -2.20 22.77 -9.42
C THR A 198 -3.45 23.06 -10.25
N THR A 199 -4.58 23.30 -9.59
CA THR A 199 -5.85 23.57 -10.27
C THR A 199 -5.84 24.91 -11.00
N THR A 200 -5.27 25.96 -10.41
CA THR A 200 -5.09 27.25 -11.09
C THR A 200 -4.24 27.10 -12.34
N ALA A 201 -3.11 26.39 -12.27
CA ALA A 201 -2.25 26.19 -13.42
C ALA A 201 -2.91 25.32 -14.51
N ALA A 202 -3.68 24.30 -14.13
CA ALA A 202 -4.44 23.50 -15.08
C ALA A 202 -5.52 24.35 -15.79
N ILE A 203 -6.25 25.20 -15.06
CA ILE A 203 -7.24 26.12 -15.63
C ILE A 203 -6.58 27.10 -16.62
N GLN A 204 -5.39 27.62 -16.29
CA GLN A 204 -4.62 28.47 -17.20
C GLN A 204 -4.19 27.74 -18.49
N GLN A 205 -4.08 26.41 -18.45
CA GLN A 205 -3.84 25.55 -19.61
C GLN A 205 -5.15 25.12 -20.32
N GLY A 206 -6.30 25.67 -19.93
CA GLY A 206 -7.60 25.38 -20.55
C GLY A 206 -8.38 24.22 -19.94
N TRP A 207 -7.87 23.56 -18.89
CA TRP A 207 -8.57 22.44 -18.25
C TRP A 207 -9.79 22.94 -17.46
N LYS A 208 -10.93 22.29 -17.67
CA LYS A 208 -12.05 22.33 -16.71
C LYS A 208 -11.73 21.37 -15.57
N VAL A 209 -11.88 21.83 -14.33
CA VAL A 209 -11.57 21.05 -13.13
C VAL A 209 -12.83 20.80 -12.32
N ALA A 210 -13.08 19.55 -11.97
CA ALA A 210 -14.13 19.15 -11.04
C ALA A 210 -13.54 18.42 -9.83
N ILE A 211 -14.23 18.53 -8.69
CA ILE A 211 -13.86 17.85 -7.44
C ILE A 211 -14.59 16.52 -7.38
N GLY A 212 -13.85 15.43 -7.13
CA GLY A 212 -14.41 14.11 -6.85
C GLY A 212 -14.70 13.94 -5.35
N ASP A 213 -14.26 12.83 -4.76
CA ASP A 213 -14.34 12.61 -3.31
C ASP A 213 -13.32 13.47 -2.55
N VAL A 214 -13.67 14.74 -2.32
CA VAL A 214 -12.96 15.78 -1.53
C VAL A 214 -11.54 16.07 -2.00
N VAL A 215 -10.64 15.09 -1.93
CA VAL A 215 -9.22 15.12 -2.29
C VAL A 215 -8.96 14.77 -3.75
N GLU A 216 -9.97 14.30 -4.47
CA GLU A 216 -9.85 13.89 -5.87
C GLU A 216 -10.11 15.05 -6.83
N ARG A 217 -9.48 14.99 -8.00
CA ARG A 217 -9.67 15.97 -9.08
C ARG A 217 -9.92 15.27 -10.41
N TYR A 218 -10.89 15.79 -11.15
CA TYR A 218 -11.12 15.45 -12.53
C TYR A 218 -10.75 16.63 -13.40
N PHE A 219 -9.95 16.38 -14.42
CA PHE A 219 -9.51 17.35 -15.41
C PHE A 219 -10.10 16.95 -16.76
N TYR A 220 -10.83 17.88 -17.38
CA TYR A 220 -11.42 17.74 -18.69
C TYR A 220 -10.89 18.81 -19.63
N HIS A 221 -10.56 18.42 -20.85
CA HIS A 221 -10.18 19.36 -21.89
C HIS A 221 -10.84 18.98 -23.20
N GLU A 222 -11.45 19.97 -23.88
CA GLU A 222 -12.22 19.73 -25.10
C GLU A 222 -11.32 19.33 -26.28
N THR A 223 -10.11 19.87 -26.33
CA THR A 223 -9.16 19.64 -27.43
C THR A 223 -7.97 18.73 -27.06
N ALA A 224 -8.00 18.04 -25.92
CA ALA A 224 -6.92 17.10 -25.61
C ALA A 224 -6.96 15.90 -26.57
N GLU A 225 -5.83 15.62 -27.21
CA GLU A 225 -5.70 14.67 -28.31
C GLU A 225 -5.67 13.22 -27.83
N LEU A 226 -4.96 12.92 -26.75
CA LEU A 226 -4.78 11.55 -26.27
C LEU A 226 -5.83 11.11 -25.25
N ALA A 227 -6.31 12.02 -24.40
CA ALA A 227 -7.21 11.70 -23.31
C ALA A 227 -8.31 12.75 -23.15
N ARG A 228 -9.56 12.29 -23.03
CA ARG A 228 -10.73 13.16 -22.80
C ARG A 228 -10.90 13.59 -21.34
N GLU A 229 -10.35 12.79 -20.42
CA GLU A 229 -10.46 12.99 -18.99
C GLU A 229 -9.19 12.46 -18.32
N VAL A 230 -8.68 13.22 -17.35
CA VAL A 230 -7.65 12.77 -16.42
C VAL A 230 -8.21 12.87 -15.00
N PHE A 231 -8.25 11.74 -14.30
CA PHE A 231 -8.67 11.64 -12.91
C PHE A 231 -7.44 11.47 -12.02
N VAL A 232 -7.36 12.24 -10.94
CA VAL A 232 -6.25 12.19 -9.99
C VAL A 232 -6.80 11.90 -8.60
N SER A 233 -6.29 10.84 -7.96
CA SER A 233 -6.78 10.38 -6.67
C SER A 233 -5.63 9.96 -5.75
N PRO A 234 -5.50 10.60 -4.57
CA PRO A 234 -4.57 10.17 -3.52
C PRO A 234 -5.25 9.28 -2.47
N ILE A 235 -6.44 8.71 -2.75
CA ILE A 235 -7.23 7.98 -1.74
C ILE A 235 -6.60 6.64 -1.34
N ASN A 236 -5.88 5.98 -2.25
CA ASN A 236 -5.20 4.73 -1.90
C ASN A 236 -4.01 5.06 -0.97
N PRO A 237 -3.90 4.38 0.20
CA PRO A 237 -2.89 4.73 1.20
C PRO A 237 -1.46 4.45 0.74
N THR A 238 -1.29 3.58 -0.26
CA THR A 238 0.03 3.14 -0.77
C THR A 238 0.38 3.77 -2.11
N ARG A 239 -0.62 4.12 -2.93
CA ARG A 239 -0.44 4.60 -4.30
C ARG A 239 -1.18 5.90 -4.56
N PHE A 240 -0.47 6.84 -5.19
CA PHE A 240 -1.06 7.99 -5.83
C PHE A 240 -1.47 7.60 -7.26
N LEU A 241 -2.74 7.80 -7.60
CA LEU A 241 -3.32 7.39 -8.89
C LEU A 241 -3.52 8.60 -9.80
N ILE A 242 -3.03 8.48 -11.04
CA ILE A 242 -3.47 9.29 -12.19
C ILE A 242 -4.07 8.33 -13.21
N ARG A 243 -5.35 8.50 -13.51
CA ARG A 243 -6.11 7.68 -14.45
C ARG A 243 -6.49 8.49 -15.67
N TYR A 244 -6.11 8.01 -16.83
CA TYR A 244 -6.54 8.55 -18.10
C TYR A 244 -7.73 7.78 -18.64
N THR A 245 -8.69 8.52 -19.19
CA THR A 245 -9.66 7.96 -20.12
C THR A 245 -9.24 8.38 -21.53
N PRO A 246 -8.68 7.45 -22.35
CA PRO A 246 -8.18 7.80 -23.67
C PRO A 246 -9.29 8.30 -24.60
N GLN A 247 -8.91 9.11 -25.58
CA GLN A 247 -9.74 9.36 -26.76
C GLN A 247 -9.88 8.07 -27.59
N LYS A 248 -10.92 8.01 -28.43
CA LYS A 248 -11.15 6.85 -29.30
C LYS A 248 -9.92 6.62 -30.19
N SER A 249 -9.44 5.39 -30.24
CA SER A 249 -8.24 4.98 -31.01
C SER A 249 -6.89 5.55 -30.53
N GLN A 250 -6.84 6.28 -29.41
CA GLN A 250 -5.60 6.88 -28.89
C GLN A 250 -4.98 6.11 -27.71
N CYS A 251 -5.53 4.93 -27.39
CA CYS A 251 -5.07 4.12 -26.27
C CYS A 251 -3.59 3.76 -26.39
N ASP A 252 -3.13 3.34 -27.57
CA ASP A 252 -1.77 2.84 -27.77
C ASP A 252 -0.76 4.00 -27.84
N ALA A 253 -1.14 5.12 -28.44
CA ALA A 253 -0.34 6.35 -28.44
C ALA A 253 -0.12 6.87 -27.00
N LEU A 254 -1.20 6.88 -26.19
CA LEU A 254 -1.10 7.27 -24.79
C LEU A 254 -0.27 6.30 -23.95
N LEU A 255 -0.36 4.99 -24.18
CA LEU A 255 0.52 4.01 -23.53
C LEU A 255 1.99 4.27 -23.87
N SER A 256 2.30 4.48 -25.16
CA SER A 256 3.67 4.79 -25.59
C SER A 256 4.21 6.07 -24.93
N ALA A 257 3.39 7.12 -24.85
CA ALA A 257 3.78 8.37 -24.21
C ALA A 257 4.04 8.19 -22.70
N LEU A 258 3.22 7.36 -22.03
CA LEU A 258 3.38 7.04 -20.61
C LEU A 258 4.57 6.12 -20.33
N ASP A 259 4.92 5.24 -21.25
CA ASP A 259 6.12 4.39 -21.12
C ASP A 259 7.40 5.22 -21.17
N THR A 260 7.45 6.28 -21.99
CA THR A 260 8.56 7.26 -21.95
C THR A 260 8.66 7.92 -20.58
N VAL A 261 7.55 8.45 -20.05
CA VAL A 261 7.52 9.08 -18.70
C VAL A 261 7.98 8.09 -17.63
N LYS A 262 7.53 6.84 -17.70
CA LYS A 262 7.95 5.77 -16.78
C LYS A 262 9.44 5.47 -16.87
N SER A 263 10.04 5.51 -18.06
CA SER A 263 11.47 5.26 -18.26
C SER A 263 12.37 6.37 -17.71
N GLU A 264 11.86 7.60 -17.70
CA GLU A 264 12.56 8.80 -17.20
C GLU A 264 12.31 9.07 -15.71
N ALA A 265 11.33 8.37 -15.10
CA ALA A 265 10.97 8.58 -13.72
C ALA A 265 12.02 8.03 -12.74
N GLU A 266 12.45 8.86 -11.81
CA GLU A 266 13.28 8.43 -10.67
C GLU A 266 12.52 7.49 -9.70
N ALA A 267 11.19 7.54 -9.74
CA ALA A 267 10.28 6.74 -8.92
C ALA A 267 9.80 5.49 -9.66
N VAL A 268 9.45 4.43 -8.91
CA VAL A 268 8.75 3.28 -9.47
C VAL A 268 7.34 3.69 -9.91
N VAL A 269 7.13 3.82 -11.21
CA VAL A 269 5.83 4.10 -11.82
C VAL A 269 5.27 2.82 -12.46
N VAL A 270 4.03 2.47 -12.10
CA VAL A 270 3.31 1.35 -12.69
C VAL A 270 2.24 1.90 -13.63
N VAL A 271 2.26 1.46 -14.89
CA VAL A 271 1.26 1.82 -15.90
C VAL A 271 0.45 0.58 -16.23
N THR A 272 -0.87 0.65 -16.06
CA THR A 272 -1.78 -0.49 -16.26
C THR A 272 -2.98 -0.10 -17.10
N LYS A 273 -3.21 -0.81 -18.21
CA LYS A 273 -4.45 -0.72 -18.98
C LYS A 273 -5.50 -1.64 -18.38
N LYS A 274 -6.70 -1.12 -18.10
CA LYS A 274 -7.83 -1.94 -17.63
C LYS A 274 -9.17 -1.38 -18.10
N THR A 275 -10.19 -2.22 -17.99
CA THR A 275 -11.59 -1.84 -18.26
C THR A 275 -12.30 -1.61 -16.94
N VAL A 276 -12.96 -0.46 -16.80
CA VAL A 276 -13.76 -0.12 -15.61
C VAL A 276 -15.21 0.07 -15.98
N SER A 277 -16.11 -0.30 -15.08
CA SER A 277 -17.54 -0.01 -15.22
C SER A 277 -17.82 1.44 -14.87
N ARG A 278 -18.55 2.15 -15.73
CA ARG A 278 -19.08 3.49 -15.49
C ARG A 278 -20.58 3.50 -15.80
N ALA A 279 -21.28 4.56 -15.39
CA ALA A 279 -22.70 4.74 -15.70
C ALA A 279 -23.02 4.64 -17.21
N SER A 280 -22.07 5.05 -18.06
CA SER A 280 -22.16 4.97 -19.53
C SER A 280 -21.75 3.61 -20.12
N GLY A 281 -21.50 2.60 -19.28
CA GLY A 281 -21.01 1.29 -19.68
C GLY A 281 -19.52 1.07 -19.38
N LEU A 282 -18.94 0.04 -20.00
CA LEU A 282 -17.54 -0.33 -19.83
C LEU A 282 -16.62 0.64 -20.57
N VAL A 283 -15.63 1.17 -19.87
CA VAL A 283 -14.68 2.16 -20.41
C VAL A 283 -13.25 1.70 -20.15
N THR A 284 -12.43 1.71 -21.21
CA THR A 284 -10.98 1.49 -21.09
C THR A 284 -10.33 2.70 -20.44
N VAL A 285 -9.49 2.44 -19.45
CA VAL A 285 -8.69 3.45 -18.75
C VAL A 285 -7.24 2.99 -18.64
N ILE A 286 -6.34 3.95 -18.52
CA ILE A 286 -4.93 3.71 -18.24
C ILE A 286 -4.61 4.33 -16.88
N ASP A 287 -4.22 3.49 -15.94
CA ASP A 287 -3.84 3.91 -14.59
C ASP A 287 -2.32 4.05 -14.51
N VAL A 288 -1.89 5.16 -13.94
CA VAL A 288 -0.51 5.45 -13.57
C VAL A 288 -0.46 5.52 -12.05
N GLU A 289 0.22 4.56 -11.44
CA GLU A 289 0.29 4.42 -9.99
C GLU A 289 1.73 4.59 -9.52
N THR A 290 1.93 5.53 -8.60
CA THR A 290 3.24 5.84 -7.99
C THR A 290 3.14 5.71 -6.48
N PRO A 291 4.15 5.19 -5.76
CA PRO A 291 4.14 5.15 -4.30
C PRO A 291 3.81 6.52 -3.71
N MET A 292 2.89 6.55 -2.75
CA MET A 292 2.40 7.79 -2.15
C MET A 292 3.55 8.65 -1.61
N ASN A 293 4.52 8.03 -0.95
CA ASN A 293 5.71 8.67 -0.40
C ASN A 293 6.70 9.21 -1.44
N ASN A 294 6.59 8.83 -2.72
CA ASN A 294 7.40 9.43 -3.79
C ASN A 294 6.76 10.71 -4.33
N VAL A 295 5.42 10.79 -4.29
CA VAL A 295 4.66 11.98 -4.67
C VAL A 295 4.64 12.99 -3.52
N LEU A 296 4.32 12.52 -2.31
CA LEU A 296 4.19 13.30 -1.08
C LEU A 296 5.15 12.76 0.00
N PRO A 297 6.48 12.96 -0.15
CA PRO A 297 7.45 12.49 0.82
C PRO A 297 7.35 13.22 2.16
N ASP A 298 7.71 12.52 3.24
CA ASP A 298 7.67 12.99 4.64
C ASP A 298 8.56 14.21 4.94
N GLN A 299 9.54 14.49 4.08
CA GLN A 299 10.38 15.70 4.18
C GLN A 299 9.65 17.01 3.86
N LEU A 300 8.45 16.98 3.28
CA LEU A 300 7.68 18.20 3.00
C LEU A 300 7.08 18.74 4.31
N LYS A 301 7.57 19.89 4.79
CA LYS A 301 7.17 20.43 6.09
C LYS A 301 6.23 21.63 6.01
N THR A 302 6.12 22.25 4.84
CA THR A 302 5.37 23.50 4.63
C THR A 302 4.27 23.34 3.58
N VAL A 303 3.26 24.20 3.65
CA VAL A 303 2.16 24.25 2.68
C VAL A 303 2.71 24.43 1.27
N GLU A 304 3.62 25.39 1.09
CA GLU A 304 4.21 25.74 -0.20
C GLU A 304 4.99 24.57 -0.82
N GLN A 305 5.70 23.79 0.01
CA GLN A 305 6.41 22.60 -0.45
C GLN A 305 5.45 21.50 -0.95
N ILE A 306 4.35 21.27 -0.23
CA ILE A 306 3.35 20.26 -0.59
C ILE A 306 2.64 20.67 -1.88
N GLU A 307 2.19 21.93 -1.96
CA GLU A 307 1.54 22.49 -3.14
C GLU A 307 2.45 22.46 -4.37
N SER A 308 3.70 22.93 -4.22
CA SER A 308 4.67 22.92 -5.31
C SER A 308 4.97 21.50 -5.78
N LYS A 309 5.07 20.53 -4.87
CA LYS A 309 5.33 19.13 -5.22
C LYS A 309 4.14 18.51 -5.96
N LEU A 310 2.91 18.71 -5.49
CA LEU A 310 1.70 18.24 -6.18
C LEU A 310 1.58 18.84 -7.58
N LYS A 311 1.81 20.15 -7.71
CA LYS A 311 1.78 20.85 -9.00
C LYS A 311 2.83 20.30 -9.96
N ALA A 312 4.08 20.20 -9.51
CA ALA A 312 5.18 19.70 -10.31
C ALA A 312 4.99 18.23 -10.72
N TYR A 313 4.34 17.43 -9.89
CA TYR A 313 4.05 16.04 -10.21
C TYR A 313 2.87 15.90 -11.19
N VAL A 314 1.75 16.58 -10.96
CA VAL A 314 0.50 16.36 -11.74
C VAL A 314 0.50 17.08 -13.09
N LEU A 315 1.04 18.31 -13.18
CA LEU A 315 0.96 19.08 -14.43
C LEU A 315 1.61 18.39 -15.64
N PRO A 316 2.80 17.75 -15.55
CA PRO A 316 3.38 17.03 -16.68
C PRO A 316 2.46 15.93 -17.23
N TYR A 317 1.73 15.24 -16.35
CA TYR A 317 0.75 14.23 -16.74
C TYR A 317 -0.47 14.84 -17.44
N LEU A 318 -0.91 16.03 -17.04
CA LEU A 318 -1.95 16.74 -17.78
C LEU A 318 -1.45 17.18 -19.16
N THR A 319 -0.25 17.75 -19.26
CA THR A 319 0.33 18.17 -20.54
C THR A 319 0.53 17.00 -21.50
N LEU A 320 0.82 15.80 -21.00
CA LEU A 320 0.94 14.60 -21.82
C LEU A 320 -0.32 14.31 -22.66
N ALA A 321 -1.51 14.70 -22.18
CA ALA A 321 -2.76 14.45 -22.88
C ALA A 321 -2.90 15.17 -24.24
N PHE A 322 -1.99 16.09 -24.55
CA PHE A 322 -1.97 16.88 -25.80
C PHE A 322 -0.84 16.51 -26.77
N LYS A 323 0.04 15.57 -26.42
CA LYS A 323 1.14 15.14 -27.29
C LYS A 323 0.71 14.10 -28.30
#